data_AF-A0A6N9A8T4-F1
#
_entry.id   AF-A0A6N9A8T4-F1
#
_cell.length_a   1.000
_cell.length_b   1.000
_cell.length_c   1.000
_cell.angle_alpha   90.00
_cell.angle_beta   90.00
_cell.angle_gamma   90.00
#
_symmetry.space_group_name_H-M   'P 1'
#
loop_
_entity.id
_entity.type
_entity.pdbx_description
1 polymer ?
#
loop_
_entity_poly.entity_id
_entity_poly.type
_entity_poly.pdbx_seq_one_letter_code
_entity_poly.pdbx_strand_id
1 'polypeptide(L)'
;MYCTKPLGANEVVETFPVGRRLAFDAARGRLWVICTRCERWNLTPLEERWEAVETCERIFRDTRVRVSTENIGIARHPEGLKLVRIGKPLRPEFAAWRYGDQFGRRRRRHILYGAAGAVVVGGVYIGGFAVGLVTLGSFGVVNLPIQIANLWIAARTVVKLHPDDGQVIKLRLIDLDGTRIQPSDEEPGFKIQVRRGKKKKKKKTWWFEGPEALRFAGAILPRMNDAGGAKQTVQRAVDRIEAAGHPERFLLDIAGQNLYHAKYGEPGYISRMPDPTRLAVEMALHEEQERRALEGELWLLERAWKEAEEIAEISDSLLLPDGTEDFIREHGERRSDGGIERL
;
A
#
# COMPACT_ATOMS: atom_id res chain seq x y z
N MET A 1 -21.03 24.94 12.72
CA MET A 1 -21.83 24.20 13.74
C MET A 1 -20.95 23.18 14.46
N TYR A 2 -20.44 23.53 15.64
CA TYR A 2 -19.51 22.73 16.45
C TYR A 2 -20.13 21.41 16.96
N CYS A 3 -19.29 20.43 17.25
CA CYS A 3 -19.64 19.18 17.91
C CYS A 3 -19.28 19.25 19.40
N THR A 4 -20.23 18.90 20.28
CA THR A 4 -20.04 18.86 21.73
C THR A 4 -19.74 17.46 22.28
N LYS A 5 -19.61 16.44 21.40
CA LYS A 5 -19.30 15.06 21.82
C LYS A 5 -17.84 14.96 22.27
N PRO A 6 -17.51 14.02 23.18
CA PRO A 6 -16.13 13.81 23.60
C PRO A 6 -15.25 13.47 22.39
N LEU A 7 -14.27 14.32 22.10
CA LEU A 7 -13.37 14.21 20.95
C LEU A 7 -12.23 13.21 21.19
N GLY A 8 -12.06 12.78 22.45
CA GLY A 8 -10.93 11.96 22.90
C GLY A 8 -9.70 12.82 23.23
N ALA A 9 -8.63 12.17 23.65
CA ALA A 9 -7.35 12.80 23.96
C ALA A 9 -6.21 12.06 23.26
N ASN A 10 -5.12 12.75 22.93
CA ASN A 10 -3.89 12.18 22.38
C ASN A 10 -2.67 12.62 23.21
N GLU A 11 -1.64 11.78 23.24
CA GLU A 11 -0.37 12.05 23.94
C GLU A 11 0.75 12.44 22.94
N VAL A 12 0.46 12.39 21.64
CA VAL A 12 1.44 12.58 20.57
C VAL A 12 1.74 14.06 20.33
N VAL A 13 0.71 14.91 20.40
CA VAL A 13 0.81 16.36 20.26
C VAL A 13 0.66 16.97 21.64
N GLU A 14 1.77 17.07 22.38
CA GLU A 14 1.77 17.53 23.78
C GLU A 14 1.15 18.92 23.96
N THR A 15 1.36 19.81 22.99
CA THR A 15 0.81 21.17 22.96
C THR A 15 -0.68 21.20 22.66
N PHE A 16 -1.26 20.09 22.17
CA PHE A 16 -2.67 19.96 21.86
C PHE A 16 -3.19 18.52 22.11
N PRO A 17 -3.41 18.13 23.38
CA PRO A 17 -3.74 16.76 23.76
C PRO A 17 -5.22 16.40 23.53
N VAL A 18 -5.89 17.06 22.58
CA VAL A 18 -7.32 16.88 22.29
C VAL A 18 -7.50 16.18 20.95
N GLY A 19 -8.41 15.21 20.89
CA GLY A 19 -8.77 14.54 19.65
C GLY A 19 -7.86 13.38 19.26
N ARG A 20 -8.42 12.35 18.61
CA ARG A 20 -7.66 11.24 17.98
C ARG A 20 -7.56 11.34 16.46
N ARG A 21 -8.22 12.33 15.86
CA ARG A 21 -8.17 12.65 14.43
C ARG A 21 -8.05 14.16 14.27
N LEU A 22 -6.88 14.62 13.84
CA LEU A 22 -6.57 16.03 13.64
C LEU A 22 -6.43 16.33 12.16
N ALA A 23 -6.90 17.49 11.74
CA ALA A 23 -6.62 18.03 10.42
C ALA A 23 -5.93 19.38 10.55
N PHE A 24 -4.98 19.68 9.68
CA PHE A 24 -4.21 20.93 9.78
C PHE A 24 -3.83 21.47 8.41
N ASP A 25 -3.83 22.79 8.28
CA ASP A 25 -3.29 23.54 7.14
C ASP A 25 -2.10 24.35 7.63
N ALA A 26 -0.88 23.92 7.27
CA ALA A 26 0.34 24.58 7.68
C ALA A 26 0.53 25.95 7.01
N ALA A 27 -0.04 26.18 5.83
CA ALA A 27 0.07 27.45 5.13
C ALA A 27 -0.88 28.51 5.71
N ARG A 28 -2.08 28.08 6.13
CA ARG A 28 -3.10 28.95 6.74
C ARG A 28 -3.07 28.98 8.27
N GLY A 29 -2.22 28.17 8.91
CA GLY A 29 -2.13 28.09 10.37
C GLY A 29 -3.41 27.56 11.03
N ARG A 30 -4.18 26.72 10.33
CA ARG A 30 -5.48 26.21 10.81
C ARG A 30 -5.33 24.79 11.35
N LEU A 31 -6.01 24.51 12.46
CA LEU A 31 -6.06 23.20 13.10
C LEU A 31 -7.51 22.86 13.43
N TRP A 32 -7.95 21.68 13.01
CA TRP A 32 -9.28 21.14 13.31
C TRP A 32 -9.19 19.82 14.05
N VAL A 33 -10.11 19.60 14.97
CA VAL A 33 -10.38 18.29 15.55
C VAL A 33 -11.56 17.65 14.84
N ILE A 34 -11.33 16.52 14.18
CA ILE A 34 -12.39 15.76 13.50
C ILE A 34 -12.99 14.77 14.51
N CYS A 35 -14.29 14.91 14.78
CA CYS A 35 -14.99 13.97 15.64
C CYS A 35 -15.04 12.58 14.99
N THR A 36 -14.58 11.53 15.67
CA THR A 36 -14.63 10.15 15.15
C THR A 36 -16.04 9.56 15.09
N ARG A 37 -17.04 10.20 15.71
CA ARG A 37 -18.43 9.72 15.77
C ARG A 37 -19.35 10.36 14.74
N CYS A 38 -19.18 11.64 14.45
CA CYS A 38 -20.04 12.38 13.53
C CYS A 38 -19.28 13.09 12.41
N GLU A 39 -17.96 12.89 12.34
CA GLU A 39 -17.06 13.36 11.28
C GLU A 39 -17.01 14.89 11.08
N ARG A 40 -17.61 15.65 12.00
CA ARG A 40 -17.56 17.11 11.99
C ARG A 40 -16.17 17.63 12.36
N TRP A 41 -15.77 18.68 11.66
CA TRP A 41 -14.52 19.40 11.85
C TRP A 41 -14.75 20.56 12.83
N ASN A 42 -14.05 20.53 13.96
CA ASN A 42 -14.12 21.56 14.99
C ASN A 42 -12.88 22.41 14.89
N LEU A 43 -13.02 23.66 14.46
CA LEU A 43 -11.91 24.59 14.37
C LEU A 43 -11.41 24.92 15.78
N THR A 44 -10.10 24.74 16.00
CA THR A 44 -9.43 25.03 17.28
C THR A 44 -9.30 26.55 17.46
N PRO A 45 -9.39 27.15 18.66
CA PRO A 45 -9.12 28.58 18.87
C PRO A 45 -7.71 29.02 18.43
N LEU A 46 -7.51 30.30 18.14
CA LEU A 46 -6.25 30.84 17.56
C LEU A 46 -5.04 30.71 18.49
N GLU A 47 -5.22 30.85 19.82
CA GLU A 47 -4.10 30.83 20.77
C GLU A 47 -3.38 29.47 20.83
N GLU A 48 -4.07 28.38 20.48
CA GLU A 48 -3.58 26.99 20.64
C GLU A 48 -2.99 26.40 19.34
N ARG A 49 -2.97 27.13 18.21
CA ARG A 49 -2.72 26.53 16.88
C ARG A 49 -1.25 26.39 16.50
N TRP A 50 -0.41 27.39 16.78
CA TRP A 50 0.90 27.51 16.11
C TRP A 50 1.84 26.33 16.39
N GLU A 51 2.15 26.07 17.67
CA GLU A 51 3.03 24.96 18.04
C GLU A 51 2.43 23.59 17.71
N ALA A 52 1.11 23.47 17.80
CA ALA A 52 0.37 22.24 17.49
C ALA A 52 0.40 21.92 15.98
N VAL A 53 0.26 22.93 15.12
CA VAL A 53 0.34 22.79 13.65
C VAL A 53 1.75 22.42 13.21
N GLU A 54 2.78 23.07 13.75
CA GLU A 54 4.18 22.71 13.45
C GLU A 54 4.51 21.30 13.91
N THR A 55 4.05 20.91 15.09
CA THR A 55 4.21 19.55 15.61
C THR A 55 3.48 18.53 14.72
N CYS A 56 2.25 18.84 14.29
CA CYS A 56 1.51 18.01 13.34
C CYS A 56 2.23 17.89 11.98
N GLU A 57 2.78 18.97 11.43
CA GLU A 57 3.56 18.96 10.18
C GLU A 57 4.83 18.11 10.32
N ARG A 58 5.56 18.26 11.43
CA ARG A 58 6.74 17.43 11.73
C ARG A 58 6.38 15.96 11.85
N ILE A 59 5.37 15.62 12.65
CA ILE A 59 4.89 14.24 12.79
C ILE A 59 4.42 13.72 11.44
N PHE A 60 3.71 14.50 10.63
CA PHE A 60 3.24 14.07 9.31
C PHE A 60 4.41 13.76 8.37
N ARG A 61 5.47 14.59 8.38
CA ARG A 61 6.71 14.36 7.62
C ARG A 61 7.48 13.13 8.09
N ASP A 62 7.55 12.92 9.40
CA ASP A 62 8.23 11.77 10.00
C ASP A 62 7.37 10.49 9.91
N THR A 63 6.04 10.66 9.76
CA THR A 63 5.10 9.56 9.69
C THR A 63 5.20 8.87 8.36
N ARG A 64 5.33 7.58 8.54
CA ARG A 64 5.81 6.58 7.61
C ARG A 64 4.68 5.89 6.84
N VAL A 65 3.46 5.99 7.35
CA VAL A 65 2.21 5.56 6.72
C VAL A 65 1.46 6.82 6.32
N ARG A 66 1.72 7.34 5.11
CA ARG A 66 1.04 8.51 4.56
C ARG A 66 0.63 8.29 3.11
N VAL A 67 -0.51 8.85 2.72
CA VAL A 67 -0.94 9.01 1.32
C VAL A 67 -1.31 10.46 1.11
N SER A 68 -1.09 11.01 -0.08
CA SER A 68 -1.45 12.39 -0.38
C SER A 68 -2.01 12.52 -1.78
N THR A 69 -3.13 13.24 -1.92
CA THR A 69 -3.64 13.80 -3.16
C THR A 69 -2.97 15.15 -3.43
N GLU A 70 -3.38 15.84 -4.49
CA GLU A 70 -2.93 17.20 -4.78
C GLU A 70 -3.25 18.23 -3.68
N ASN A 71 -4.23 17.94 -2.82
CA ASN A 71 -4.73 18.89 -1.83
C ASN A 71 -4.83 18.35 -0.40
N ILE A 72 -4.87 17.03 -0.20
CA ILE A 72 -5.00 16.42 1.13
C ILE A 72 -4.05 15.25 1.31
N GLY A 73 -3.35 15.22 2.44
CA GLY A 73 -2.57 14.10 2.92
C GLY A 73 -3.19 13.44 4.15
N ILE A 74 -3.12 12.12 4.27
CA ILE A 74 -3.51 11.39 5.49
C ILE A 74 -2.30 10.63 6.00
N ALA A 75 -2.07 10.68 7.32
CA ALA A 75 -1.07 9.87 7.99
C ALA A 75 -1.63 9.21 9.26
N ARG A 76 -1.09 8.05 9.65
CA ARG A 76 -1.43 7.36 10.91
C ARG A 76 -0.19 7.19 11.77
N HIS A 77 -0.20 7.79 12.95
CA HIS A 77 0.84 7.62 13.97
C HIS A 77 0.70 6.24 14.65
N PRO A 78 1.79 5.57 15.04
CA PRO A 78 1.75 4.27 15.72
C PRO A 78 0.90 4.24 17.00
N GLU A 79 0.79 5.36 17.72
CA GLU A 79 -0.04 5.51 18.93
C GLU A 79 -1.53 5.76 18.64
N GLY A 80 -1.94 5.61 17.38
CA GLY A 80 -3.35 5.67 16.96
C GLY A 80 -3.88 7.08 16.67
N LEU A 81 -3.04 8.11 16.60
CA LEU A 81 -3.41 9.44 16.11
C LEU A 81 -3.51 9.44 14.58
N LYS A 82 -4.64 9.87 14.03
CA LYS A 82 -4.82 10.08 12.58
C LYS A 82 -4.63 11.56 12.26
N LEU A 83 -3.71 11.87 11.36
CA LEU A 83 -3.43 13.22 10.88
C LEU A 83 -3.96 13.40 9.45
N VAL A 84 -4.57 14.55 9.18
CA VAL A 84 -5.03 14.98 7.86
C VAL A 84 -4.36 16.32 7.54
N ARG A 85 -3.37 16.32 6.65
CA ARG A 85 -2.67 17.52 6.21
C ARG A 85 -3.42 18.14 5.01
N ILE A 86 -3.66 19.44 5.03
CA ILE A 86 -4.26 20.21 3.94
C ILE A 86 -3.17 21.00 3.21
N GLY A 87 -3.28 21.09 1.88
CA GLY A 87 -2.37 21.82 1.01
C GLY A 87 -1.49 20.91 0.15
N LYS A 88 -0.62 21.53 -0.66
CA LYS A 88 0.19 20.83 -1.69
C LYS A 88 0.92 19.61 -1.11
N PRO A 89 0.84 18.43 -1.76
CA PRO A 89 1.42 17.21 -1.24
C PRO A 89 2.92 17.32 -1.07
N LEU A 90 3.43 16.67 -0.03
CA LEU A 90 4.81 16.19 -0.04
C LEU A 90 4.89 15.13 -1.15
N ARG A 91 5.94 15.15 -1.98
CA ARG A 91 6.07 14.26 -3.14
C ARG A 91 5.70 12.81 -2.75
N PRO A 92 4.97 12.06 -3.59
CA PRO A 92 4.66 10.66 -3.31
C PRO A 92 5.98 9.89 -3.24
N GLU A 93 6.46 9.64 -2.03
CA GLU A 93 7.67 8.87 -1.81
C GLU A 93 7.25 7.43 -1.54
N PHE A 94 7.63 6.54 -2.45
CA PHE A 94 7.52 5.11 -2.26
C PHE A 94 8.28 4.71 -0.98
N ALA A 95 7.57 4.23 0.03
CA ALA A 95 8.13 3.97 1.36
C ALA A 95 8.87 2.62 1.42
N ALA A 96 10.01 2.54 0.74
CA ALA A 96 10.87 1.36 0.60
C ALA A 96 11.12 0.55 1.89
N TRP A 97 11.26 1.22 3.04
CA TRP A 97 11.57 0.61 4.33
C TRP A 97 10.42 -0.25 4.91
N ARG A 98 9.15 -0.07 4.49
CA ARG A 98 8.01 -0.91 4.92
C ARG A 98 8.12 -2.36 4.47
N TYR A 99 8.80 -2.60 3.36
CA TYR A 99 8.86 -3.92 2.71
C TYR A 99 10.08 -4.74 3.11
N GLY A 100 11.16 -4.10 3.60
CA GLY A 100 12.39 -4.77 4.02
C GLY A 100 12.18 -5.87 5.04
N ASP A 101 11.38 -5.61 6.08
CA ASP A 101 11.13 -6.56 7.16
C ASP A 101 10.11 -7.64 6.79
N GLN A 102 9.12 -7.32 5.96
CA GLN A 102 8.05 -8.26 5.60
C GLN A 102 8.58 -9.42 4.74
N PHE A 103 9.32 -9.11 3.68
CA PHE A 103 9.89 -10.12 2.80
C PHE A 103 11.05 -10.88 3.46
N GLY A 104 11.82 -10.21 4.33
CA GLY A 104 12.85 -10.85 5.14
C GLY A 104 12.30 -11.89 6.10
N ARG A 105 11.16 -11.62 6.77
CA ARG A 105 10.47 -12.60 7.62
C ARG A 105 10.00 -13.83 6.85
N ARG A 106 9.38 -13.63 5.67
CA ARG A 106 8.99 -14.75 4.78
C ARG A 106 10.20 -15.57 4.35
N ARG A 107 11.31 -14.92 3.99
CA ARG A 107 12.56 -15.59 3.61
C ARG A 107 13.15 -16.44 4.75
N ARG A 108 13.24 -15.89 5.97
CA ARG A 108 13.71 -16.65 7.15
C ARG A 108 12.82 -17.86 7.42
N ARG A 109 11.50 -17.67 7.35
CA ARG A 109 10.50 -18.74 7.51
C ARG A 109 10.72 -19.85 6.47
N HIS A 110 10.91 -19.49 5.20
CA HIS A 110 11.17 -20.46 4.14
C HIS A 110 12.49 -21.22 4.31
N ILE A 111 13.56 -20.53 4.71
CA ILE A 111 14.85 -21.19 5.00
C ILE A 111 14.69 -22.14 6.18
N LEU A 112 14.01 -21.73 7.25
CA LEU A 112 13.78 -22.56 8.43
C LEU A 112 12.98 -23.82 8.09
N TYR A 113 11.86 -23.70 7.37
CA TYR A 113 11.07 -24.88 6.96
C TYR A 113 11.82 -25.76 5.95
N GLY A 114 12.59 -25.17 5.03
CA GLY A 114 13.44 -25.91 4.10
C GLY A 114 14.55 -26.69 4.81
N ALA A 115 15.22 -26.07 5.79
CA ALA A 115 16.26 -26.69 6.60
C ALA A 115 15.69 -27.78 7.53
N ALA A 116 14.54 -27.53 8.17
CA ALA A 116 13.85 -28.53 8.99
C ALA A 116 13.44 -29.76 8.16
N GLY A 117 12.98 -29.57 6.92
CA GLY A 117 12.72 -30.67 5.98
C GLY A 117 13.98 -31.48 5.62
N ALA A 118 15.14 -30.84 5.51
CA ALA A 118 16.41 -31.51 5.23
C ALA A 118 16.99 -32.27 6.45
N VAL A 119 16.80 -31.77 7.67
CA VAL A 119 17.28 -32.45 8.91
C VAL A 119 16.55 -33.77 9.16
N VAL A 120 15.24 -33.86 8.85
CA VAL A 120 14.49 -35.12 8.91
C VAL A 120 15.08 -36.19 7.97
N VAL A 121 15.71 -35.78 6.86
CA VAL A 121 16.38 -36.69 5.92
C VAL A 121 17.74 -37.17 6.43
N GLY A 122 18.48 -36.32 7.15
CA GLY A 122 19.81 -36.66 7.68
C GLY A 122 19.80 -37.60 8.89
N GLY A 123 18.80 -37.48 9.77
CA GLY A 123 18.72 -38.27 11.01
C GLY A 123 18.42 -39.77 10.82
N VAL A 124 17.87 -40.17 9.66
CA VAL A 124 17.51 -41.56 9.37
C VAL A 124 18.69 -42.38 8.82
N TYR A 125 19.75 -41.73 8.32
CA TYR A 125 20.88 -42.42 7.71
C TYR A 125 21.86 -43.05 8.71
N ILE A 126 21.91 -42.59 9.96
CA ILE A 126 22.94 -43.02 10.93
C ILE A 126 22.59 -44.39 11.57
N GLY A 127 21.32 -44.82 11.56
CA GLY A 127 20.89 -46.11 12.13
C GLY A 127 20.84 -47.30 11.16
N GLY A 128 20.91 -47.07 9.84
CA GLY A 128 20.59 -48.07 8.83
C GLY A 128 21.74 -48.99 8.40
N PHE A 129 22.98 -48.71 8.79
CA PHE A 129 24.14 -49.49 8.33
C PHE A 129 24.36 -50.82 9.08
N ALA A 130 23.65 -51.08 10.18
CA ALA A 130 23.88 -52.26 11.01
C ALA A 130 23.15 -53.54 10.54
N VAL A 131 22.16 -53.45 9.64
CA VAL A 131 21.34 -54.62 9.24
C VAL A 131 21.14 -54.59 7.73
N GLY A 132 21.79 -55.52 7.01
CA GLY A 132 21.89 -55.57 5.55
C GLY A 132 20.58 -55.82 4.78
N LEU A 133 19.62 -54.88 4.87
CA LEU A 133 18.29 -54.90 4.25
C LEU A 133 17.97 -53.60 3.47
N VAL A 134 18.99 -52.86 3.01
CA VAL A 134 18.82 -51.41 2.76
C VAL A 134 18.39 -51.02 1.34
N THR A 135 18.46 -51.87 0.32
CA THR A 135 18.30 -51.37 -1.06
C THR A 135 16.86 -51.05 -1.50
N LEU A 136 15.80 -51.53 -0.82
CA LEU A 136 14.40 -51.23 -1.18
C LEU A 136 13.54 -50.70 -0.02
N GLY A 137 13.72 -51.20 1.21
CA GLY A 137 12.91 -50.80 2.36
C GLY A 137 13.21 -49.38 2.87
N SER A 138 14.49 -49.04 3.00
CA SER A 138 14.93 -47.75 3.56
C SER A 138 14.66 -46.58 2.62
N PHE A 139 14.71 -46.80 1.30
CA PHE A 139 14.32 -45.81 0.29
C PHE A 139 12.82 -45.50 0.34
N GLY A 140 11.97 -46.51 0.56
CA GLY A 140 10.53 -46.32 0.68
C GLY A 140 10.11 -45.53 1.92
N VAL A 141 10.72 -45.81 3.09
CA VAL A 141 10.31 -45.18 4.36
C VAL A 141 10.58 -43.67 4.40
N VAL A 142 11.65 -43.18 3.78
CA VAL A 142 11.98 -41.73 3.74
C VAL A 142 11.38 -41.04 2.52
N ASN A 143 11.42 -41.70 1.35
CA ASN A 143 11.04 -41.06 0.10
C ASN A 143 9.50 -41.04 -0.09
N LEU A 144 8.77 -42.05 0.40
CA LEU A 144 7.31 -42.12 0.26
C LEU A 144 6.59 -40.98 1.00
N PRO A 145 6.93 -40.62 2.27
CA PRO A 145 6.34 -39.46 2.93
C PRO A 145 6.65 -38.14 2.22
N ILE A 146 7.86 -37.98 1.66
CA ILE A 146 8.25 -36.80 0.88
C ILE A 146 7.42 -36.71 -0.40
N GLN A 147 7.23 -37.83 -1.11
CA GLN A 147 6.40 -37.87 -2.32
C GLN A 147 4.93 -37.58 -2.00
N ILE A 148 4.40 -38.12 -0.89
CA ILE A 148 3.04 -37.83 -0.43
C ILE A 148 2.90 -36.36 -0.04
N ALA A 149 3.87 -35.79 0.70
CA ALA A 149 3.88 -34.38 1.05
C ALA A 149 3.95 -33.48 -0.20
N ASN A 150 4.80 -33.82 -1.17
CA ASN A 150 4.90 -33.12 -2.45
C ASN A 150 3.60 -33.20 -3.26
N LEU A 151 2.96 -34.37 -3.32
CA LEU A 151 1.65 -34.56 -3.95
C LEU A 151 0.57 -33.73 -3.25
N TRP A 152 0.59 -33.69 -1.92
CA TRP A 152 -0.37 -32.95 -1.12
C TRP A 152 -0.20 -31.43 -1.27
N ILE A 153 1.04 -30.93 -1.19
CA ILE A 153 1.40 -29.53 -1.46
C ILE A 153 1.01 -29.15 -2.89
N ALA A 154 1.29 -30.00 -3.88
CA ALA A 154 0.93 -29.76 -5.28
C ALA A 154 -0.59 -29.80 -5.53
N ALA A 155 -1.35 -30.56 -4.73
CA ALA A 155 -2.80 -30.64 -4.82
C ALA A 155 -3.52 -29.52 -4.05
N ARG A 156 -2.85 -28.90 -3.06
CA ARG A 156 -3.44 -27.89 -2.18
C ARG A 156 -3.81 -26.62 -2.94
N THR A 157 -5.04 -26.16 -2.72
CA THR A 157 -5.48 -24.84 -3.17
C THR A 157 -4.78 -23.77 -2.34
N VAL A 158 -4.08 -22.85 -3.00
CA VAL A 158 -3.38 -21.73 -2.37
C VAL A 158 -4.18 -20.44 -2.50
N VAL A 159 -4.87 -20.22 -3.62
CA VAL A 159 -5.66 -19.00 -3.86
C VAL A 159 -7.08 -19.39 -4.27
N LYS A 160 -8.07 -18.67 -3.76
CA LYS A 160 -9.47 -18.72 -4.21
C LYS A 160 -9.84 -17.34 -4.72
N LEU A 161 -10.19 -17.24 -6.00
CA LEU A 161 -10.72 -16.01 -6.57
C LEU A 161 -12.25 -16.12 -6.61
N HIS A 162 -12.91 -15.00 -6.33
CA HIS A 162 -14.35 -14.85 -6.38
C HIS A 162 -14.62 -13.71 -7.36
N PRO A 163 -14.76 -13.99 -8.67
CA PRO A 163 -15.19 -13.00 -9.62
C PRO A 163 -16.64 -12.59 -9.37
N ASP A 164 -17.00 -11.41 -9.88
CA ASP A 164 -18.31 -10.82 -9.68
C ASP A 164 -19.45 -11.65 -10.32
N ASP A 165 -19.11 -12.58 -11.22
CA ASP A 165 -20.02 -13.59 -11.80
C ASP A 165 -20.48 -14.69 -10.81
N GLY A 166 -19.99 -14.66 -9.56
CA GLY A 166 -20.32 -15.63 -8.52
C GLY A 166 -19.58 -16.96 -8.62
N GLN A 167 -18.68 -17.14 -9.60
CA GLN A 167 -17.83 -18.31 -9.71
C GLN A 167 -16.80 -18.35 -8.57
N VAL A 168 -16.34 -19.55 -8.20
CA VAL A 168 -15.17 -19.70 -7.32
C VAL A 168 -14.04 -20.42 -8.06
N ILE A 169 -12.97 -19.68 -8.35
CA ILE A 169 -11.78 -20.21 -9.01
C ILE A 169 -10.75 -20.61 -7.95
N LYS A 170 -10.59 -21.92 -7.76
CA LYS A 170 -9.58 -22.51 -6.86
C LYS A 170 -8.28 -22.76 -7.64
N LEU A 171 -7.20 -22.11 -7.23
CA LEU A 171 -5.87 -22.21 -7.83
C LEU A 171 -4.89 -22.90 -6.89
N ARG A 172 -4.09 -23.82 -7.43
CA ARG A 172 -2.96 -24.43 -6.74
C ARG A 172 -1.68 -23.67 -7.10
N LEU A 173 -0.59 -23.94 -6.37
CA LEU A 173 0.68 -23.22 -6.59
C LEU A 173 1.14 -23.32 -8.05
N ILE A 174 0.99 -24.50 -8.65
CA ILE A 174 1.36 -24.79 -10.04
C ILE A 174 0.50 -24.08 -11.09
N ASP A 175 -0.72 -23.66 -10.70
CA ASP A 175 -1.62 -22.94 -11.58
C ASP A 175 -1.18 -21.46 -11.68
N LEU A 176 -0.49 -20.92 -10.65
CA LEU A 176 0.02 -19.55 -10.62
C LEU A 176 1.17 -19.30 -11.61
N ASP A 177 1.90 -20.34 -12.02
CA ASP A 177 2.98 -20.22 -13.03
C ASP A 177 2.45 -19.74 -14.38
N GLY A 178 1.17 -20.00 -14.66
CA GLY A 178 0.50 -19.58 -15.88
C GLY A 178 -0.06 -18.16 -15.84
N THR A 179 0.12 -17.43 -14.73
CA THR A 179 -0.38 -16.07 -14.56
C THR A 179 0.38 -15.10 -15.46
N ARG A 180 -0.37 -14.26 -16.18
CA ARG A 180 0.20 -13.24 -17.08
C ARG A 180 -0.36 -11.86 -16.76
N ILE A 181 0.46 -10.83 -16.92
CA ILE A 181 0.05 -9.43 -16.89
C ILE A 181 0.17 -8.85 -18.32
N GLN A 182 -0.83 -8.09 -18.75
CA GLN A 182 -0.87 -7.43 -20.05
C GLN A 182 -1.52 -6.06 -19.93
N PRO A 183 -1.27 -5.13 -20.88
CA PRO A 183 -1.92 -3.82 -20.84
C PRO A 183 -3.44 -3.98 -21.06
N SER A 184 -4.19 -3.06 -20.47
CA SER A 184 -5.63 -2.87 -20.69
C SER A 184 -5.90 -1.38 -20.81
N ASP A 185 -6.97 -1.02 -21.51
CA ASP A 185 -7.45 0.36 -21.63
C ASP A 185 -8.30 0.76 -20.40
N GLU A 186 -8.73 -0.20 -19.57
CA GLU A 186 -9.46 0.05 -18.34
C GLU A 186 -8.52 0.27 -17.15
N GLU A 187 -8.83 1.22 -16.26
CA GLU A 187 -8.10 1.38 -15.00
C GLU A 187 -8.06 0.08 -14.18
N PRO A 188 -6.90 -0.40 -13.71
CA PRO A 188 -5.65 0.33 -13.49
C PRO A 188 -4.64 0.32 -14.67
N GLY A 189 -5.11 0.09 -15.90
CA GLY A 189 -4.31 0.07 -17.13
C GLY A 189 -3.60 -1.26 -17.41
N PHE A 190 -3.95 -2.30 -16.67
CA PHE A 190 -3.50 -3.66 -16.92
C PHE A 190 -4.59 -4.69 -16.62
N LYS A 191 -4.44 -5.86 -17.25
CA LYS A 191 -5.25 -7.04 -17.01
C LYS A 191 -4.41 -8.23 -16.64
N ILE A 192 -5.02 -9.14 -15.88
CA ILE A 192 -4.37 -10.36 -15.42
C ILE A 192 -5.02 -11.60 -16.02
N GLN A 193 -4.20 -12.47 -16.60
CA GLN A 193 -4.63 -13.80 -16.99
C GLN A 193 -4.39 -14.76 -15.84
N VAL A 194 -5.38 -15.60 -15.57
CA VAL A 194 -5.28 -16.72 -14.65
C VAL A 194 -5.50 -18.01 -15.43
N ARG A 195 -4.69 -19.02 -15.13
CA ARG A 195 -4.81 -20.36 -15.73
C ARG A 195 -5.03 -21.40 -14.67
N ARG A 196 -5.85 -22.40 -14.98
CA ARG A 196 -6.00 -23.60 -14.15
C ARG A 196 -5.85 -24.86 -14.99
N GLY A 197 -5.03 -25.78 -14.51
CA GLY A 197 -4.79 -27.08 -15.13
C GLY A 197 -3.64 -27.07 -16.16
N LYS A 198 -2.80 -28.12 -16.09
CA LYS A 198 -1.61 -28.28 -16.96
C LYS A 198 -1.91 -28.92 -18.32
N LYS A 199 -2.86 -29.88 -18.38
CA LYS A 199 -3.16 -30.62 -19.62
C LYS A 199 -4.03 -29.77 -20.54
N LYS A 200 -3.68 -29.66 -21.84
CA LYS A 200 -4.44 -28.89 -22.85
C LYS A 200 -5.97 -29.10 -22.75
N LYS A 201 -6.42 -30.35 -22.67
CA LYS A 201 -7.87 -30.71 -22.58
C LYS A 201 -8.58 -30.26 -21.30
N LYS A 202 -7.85 -29.90 -20.23
CA LYS A 202 -8.41 -29.47 -18.93
C LYS A 202 -7.97 -28.04 -18.57
N LYS A 203 -7.32 -27.34 -19.49
CA LYS A 203 -6.80 -26.00 -19.27
C LYS A 203 -7.96 -25.01 -19.35
N LYS A 204 -8.22 -24.31 -18.27
CA LYS A 204 -9.13 -23.17 -18.23
C LYS A 204 -8.33 -21.89 -18.09
N THR A 205 -8.74 -20.84 -18.79
CA THR A 205 -8.05 -19.55 -18.83
C THR A 205 -9.08 -18.46 -18.68
N TRP A 206 -8.78 -17.46 -17.85
CA TRP A 206 -9.62 -16.29 -17.62
C TRP A 206 -8.77 -15.04 -17.72
N TRP A 207 -9.35 -13.97 -18.24
CA TRP A 207 -8.80 -12.62 -18.17
C TRP A 207 -9.68 -11.80 -17.24
N PHE A 208 -9.03 -11.05 -16.37
CA PHE A 208 -9.69 -10.10 -15.48
C PHE A 208 -9.10 -8.72 -15.74
N GLU A 209 -9.98 -7.74 -15.91
CA GLU A 209 -9.66 -6.34 -16.14
C GLU A 209 -10.21 -5.51 -14.97
N GLY A 210 -9.94 -4.21 -14.95
CA GLY A 210 -10.57 -3.34 -13.96
C GLY A 210 -10.13 -3.60 -12.49
N PRO A 211 -11.01 -3.30 -11.52
CA PRO A 211 -10.79 -3.59 -10.11
C PRO A 211 -10.52 -5.08 -9.81
N GLU A 212 -11.11 -6.00 -10.59
CA GLU A 212 -10.87 -7.44 -10.41
C GLU A 212 -9.42 -7.80 -10.69
N ALA A 213 -8.81 -7.20 -11.72
CA ALA A 213 -7.41 -7.42 -12.05
C ALA A 213 -6.50 -7.06 -10.88
N LEU A 214 -6.72 -5.90 -10.26
CA LEU A 214 -5.96 -5.44 -9.11
C LEU A 214 -6.15 -6.35 -7.89
N ARG A 215 -7.40 -6.71 -7.56
CA ARG A 215 -7.72 -7.62 -6.44
C ARG A 215 -7.05 -8.98 -6.62
N PHE A 216 -7.17 -9.58 -7.80
CA PHE A 216 -6.67 -10.92 -8.06
C PHE A 216 -5.16 -10.96 -8.19
N ALA A 217 -4.53 -9.94 -8.78
CA ALA A 217 -3.09 -9.78 -8.77
C ALA A 217 -2.56 -9.69 -7.33
N GLY A 218 -3.16 -8.85 -6.48
CA GLY A 218 -2.80 -8.72 -5.07
C GLY A 218 -2.99 -10.01 -4.26
N ALA A 219 -3.91 -10.89 -4.65
CA ALA A 219 -4.09 -12.20 -4.01
C ALA A 219 -3.09 -13.27 -4.52
N ILE A 220 -2.67 -13.19 -5.79
CA ILE A 220 -1.82 -14.18 -6.45
C ILE A 220 -0.33 -13.94 -6.15
N LEU A 221 0.14 -12.71 -6.30
CA LEU A 221 1.57 -12.36 -6.22
C LEU A 221 2.23 -12.76 -4.89
N PRO A 222 1.61 -12.52 -3.71
CA PRO A 222 2.18 -12.95 -2.44
C PRO A 222 2.41 -14.46 -2.35
N ARG A 223 1.59 -15.26 -3.05
CA ARG A 223 1.75 -16.73 -3.10
C ARG A 223 2.79 -17.18 -4.12
N MET A 224 3.01 -16.40 -5.19
CA MET A 224 4.13 -16.63 -6.11
C MET A 224 5.47 -16.26 -5.47
N ASN A 225 5.47 -15.26 -4.58
CA ASN A 225 6.62 -14.78 -3.82
C ASN A 225 6.62 -15.28 -2.37
N ASP A 226 6.03 -16.45 -2.09
CA ASP A 226 5.93 -16.99 -0.72
C ASP A 226 7.31 -17.06 -0.06
N ALA A 227 8.33 -17.45 -0.85
CA ALA A 227 9.75 -17.51 -0.48
C ALA A 227 10.33 -16.19 0.06
N GLY A 228 9.68 -15.05 -0.17
CA GLY A 228 10.19 -13.73 0.16
C GLY A 228 11.45 -13.37 -0.63
N GLY A 229 12.20 -12.40 -0.09
CA GLY A 229 13.39 -11.86 -0.73
C GLY A 229 14.52 -11.66 0.27
N ALA A 230 15.77 -11.83 -0.18
CA ALA A 230 16.93 -11.37 0.58
C ALA A 230 16.97 -9.83 0.57
N LYS A 231 17.65 -9.23 1.56
CA LYS A 231 17.75 -7.76 1.69
C LYS A 231 18.17 -7.07 0.38
N GLN A 232 19.18 -7.62 -0.31
CA GLN A 232 19.66 -7.09 -1.59
C GLN A 232 18.62 -7.21 -2.72
N THR A 233 17.83 -8.29 -2.75
CA THR A 233 16.76 -8.49 -3.74
C THR A 233 15.63 -7.48 -3.52
N VAL A 234 15.26 -7.24 -2.26
CA VAL A 234 14.25 -6.24 -1.90
C VAL A 234 14.73 -4.84 -2.27
N GLN A 235 16.00 -4.50 -2.00
CA GLN A 235 16.56 -3.21 -2.41
C GLN A 235 16.50 -3.03 -3.93
N ARG A 236 16.92 -4.03 -4.72
CA ARG A 236 16.80 -3.97 -6.18
C ARG A 236 15.35 -3.85 -6.68
N ALA A 237 14.39 -4.35 -5.93
CA ALA A 237 12.97 -4.20 -6.25
C ALA A 237 12.52 -2.76 -6.01
N VAL A 238 12.94 -2.16 -4.88
CA VAL A 238 12.74 -0.75 -4.57
C VAL A 238 13.34 0.15 -5.65
N ASP A 239 14.62 -0.04 -5.96
CA ASP A 239 15.35 0.78 -6.94
C ASP A 239 14.65 0.80 -8.31
N ARG A 240 13.97 -0.30 -8.69
CA ARG A 240 13.19 -0.39 -9.93
C ARG A 240 11.91 0.43 -9.89
N ILE A 241 11.22 0.46 -8.76
CA ILE A 241 10.00 1.26 -8.57
C ILE A 241 10.37 2.75 -8.53
N GLU A 242 11.43 3.09 -7.82
CA GLU A 242 11.95 4.46 -7.76
C GLU A 242 12.43 4.96 -9.13
N ALA A 243 13.12 4.11 -9.91
CA ALA A 243 13.52 4.44 -11.27
C ALA A 243 12.34 4.70 -12.21
N ALA A 244 11.20 4.06 -11.98
CA ALA A 244 9.95 4.34 -12.69
C ALA A 244 9.23 5.60 -12.16
N GLY A 245 9.68 6.17 -11.04
CA GLY A 245 9.14 7.37 -10.40
C GLY A 245 7.84 7.16 -9.61
N HIS A 246 7.04 6.14 -9.95
CA HIS A 246 5.79 5.82 -9.25
C HIS A 246 5.43 4.33 -9.38
N PRO A 247 4.84 3.68 -8.35
CA PRO A 247 4.41 2.29 -8.42
C PRO A 247 3.42 1.98 -9.54
N GLU A 248 2.45 2.86 -9.79
CA GLU A 248 1.48 2.71 -10.88
C GLU A 248 2.17 2.71 -12.24
N ARG A 249 3.07 3.67 -12.47
CA ARG A 249 3.84 3.77 -13.70
C ARG A 249 4.72 2.53 -13.92
N PHE A 250 5.31 2.02 -12.84
CA PHE A 250 6.04 0.75 -12.89
C PHE A 250 5.15 -0.43 -13.34
N LEU A 251 3.91 -0.53 -12.85
CA LEU A 251 2.98 -1.59 -13.26
C LEU A 251 2.60 -1.47 -14.74
N LEU A 252 2.30 -0.26 -15.21
CA LEU A 252 2.00 0.02 -16.62
C LEU A 252 3.18 -0.30 -17.53
N ASP A 253 4.39 0.11 -17.13
CA ASP A 253 5.62 -0.20 -17.88
C ASP A 253 5.83 -1.72 -17.97
N ILE A 254 5.68 -2.45 -16.86
CA ILE A 254 5.82 -3.92 -16.85
C ILE A 254 4.77 -4.60 -17.71
N ALA A 255 3.53 -4.13 -17.69
CA ALA A 255 2.45 -4.66 -18.52
C ALA A 255 2.71 -4.38 -20.01
N GLY A 256 3.13 -3.16 -20.35
CA GLY A 256 3.30 -2.67 -21.72
C GLY A 256 4.57 -3.16 -22.43
N GLN A 257 5.63 -3.51 -21.69
CA GLN A 257 6.92 -3.93 -22.27
C GLN A 257 6.87 -5.25 -23.07
N ASN A 258 5.77 -6.01 -23.01
CA ASN A 258 5.64 -7.32 -23.67
C ASN A 258 6.85 -8.23 -23.42
N LEU A 259 7.47 -8.17 -22.24
CA LEU A 259 8.61 -9.00 -21.87
C LEU A 259 8.15 -10.32 -21.25
N TYR A 260 9.10 -11.14 -20.78
CA TYR A 260 8.84 -12.34 -19.96
C TYR A 260 8.01 -13.41 -20.70
N HIS A 261 8.54 -13.85 -21.83
CA HIS A 261 7.89 -14.83 -22.69
C HIS A 261 8.05 -16.27 -22.19
N ALA A 262 7.04 -17.12 -22.46
CA ALA A 262 7.24 -18.56 -22.45
C ALA A 262 8.10 -19.01 -23.65
N LYS A 263 8.65 -20.23 -23.59
CA LYS A 263 9.51 -20.85 -24.63
C LYS A 263 8.90 -20.79 -26.06
N TYR A 264 7.57 -20.66 -26.18
CA TYR A 264 6.84 -20.63 -27.45
C TYR A 264 5.76 -19.53 -27.52
N GLY A 265 6.07 -18.28 -27.11
CA GLY A 265 5.45 -17.12 -27.77
C GLY A 265 4.21 -16.48 -27.15
N GLU A 266 4.19 -16.24 -25.85
CA GLU A 266 3.20 -15.32 -25.24
C GLU A 266 3.91 -14.45 -24.19
N PRO A 267 3.76 -13.11 -24.20
CA PRO A 267 4.42 -12.22 -23.26
C PRO A 267 3.70 -12.13 -21.91
N GLY A 268 4.36 -11.54 -20.92
CA GLY A 268 3.74 -11.11 -19.67
C GLY A 268 3.72 -12.14 -18.55
N TYR A 269 4.45 -13.26 -18.66
CA TYR A 269 4.44 -14.27 -17.59
C TYR A 269 5.14 -13.75 -16.34
N ILE A 270 4.38 -13.63 -15.25
CA ILE A 270 4.89 -13.17 -13.96
C ILE A 270 5.92 -14.18 -13.39
N SER A 271 5.73 -15.47 -13.64
CA SER A 271 6.65 -16.53 -13.23
C SER A 271 8.02 -16.49 -13.93
N ARG A 272 8.14 -15.74 -15.03
CA ARG A 272 9.38 -15.56 -15.80
C ARG A 272 10.11 -14.27 -15.44
N MET A 273 9.54 -13.43 -14.59
CA MET A 273 10.19 -12.24 -14.09
C MET A 273 11.34 -12.63 -13.14
N PRO A 274 12.48 -11.92 -13.19
CA PRO A 274 13.49 -12.01 -12.15
C PRO A 274 12.89 -11.72 -10.77
N ASP A 275 13.42 -12.34 -9.72
CA ASP A 275 12.92 -12.16 -8.34
C ASP A 275 12.76 -10.69 -7.92
N PRO A 276 13.73 -9.77 -8.18
CA PRO A 276 13.54 -8.36 -7.85
C PRO A 276 12.34 -7.73 -8.57
N THR A 277 12.14 -8.05 -9.85
CA THR A 277 11.01 -7.50 -10.63
C THR A 277 9.68 -8.04 -10.10
N ARG A 278 9.61 -9.34 -9.81
CA ARG A 278 8.37 -9.96 -9.30
C ARG A 278 8.01 -9.45 -7.90
N LEU A 279 9.00 -9.18 -7.05
CA LEU A 279 8.78 -8.53 -5.76
C LEU A 279 8.34 -7.07 -5.94
N ALA A 280 8.94 -6.35 -6.89
CA ALA A 280 8.53 -4.98 -7.20
C ALA A 280 7.06 -4.91 -7.66
N VAL A 281 6.61 -5.88 -8.48
CA VAL A 281 5.19 -5.97 -8.88
C VAL A 281 4.29 -6.20 -7.67
N GLU A 282 4.66 -7.09 -6.72
CA GLU A 282 3.87 -7.27 -5.49
C GLU A 282 3.82 -5.99 -4.65
N MET A 283 4.96 -5.30 -4.49
CA MET A 283 5.04 -4.04 -3.73
C MET A 283 4.16 -2.97 -4.37
N ALA A 284 4.26 -2.80 -5.69
CA ALA A 284 3.49 -1.80 -6.40
C ALA A 284 1.98 -2.07 -6.40
N LEU A 285 1.56 -3.34 -6.51
CA LEU A 285 0.15 -3.73 -6.36
C LEU A 285 -0.36 -3.45 -4.95
N HIS A 286 0.46 -3.66 -3.92
CA HIS A 286 0.08 -3.38 -2.54
C HIS A 286 -0.08 -1.88 -2.28
N GLU A 287 0.88 -1.07 -2.75
CA GLU A 287 0.76 0.40 -2.69
C GLU A 287 -0.49 0.90 -3.42
N GLU A 288 -0.78 0.36 -4.62
CA GLU A 288 -1.96 0.77 -5.39
C GLU A 288 -3.28 0.39 -4.69
N GLN A 289 -3.32 -0.77 -4.03
CA GLN A 289 -4.47 -1.15 -3.21
C GLN A 289 -4.61 -0.29 -1.95
N GLU A 290 -3.51 0.02 -1.25
CA GLU A 290 -3.52 0.93 -0.10
C GLU A 290 -3.96 2.33 -0.54
N ARG A 291 -3.46 2.84 -1.67
CA ARG A 291 -3.87 4.11 -2.27
C ARG A 291 -5.36 4.16 -2.53
N ARG A 292 -5.92 3.21 -3.29
CA ARG A 292 -7.35 3.19 -3.63
C ARG A 292 -8.25 3.05 -2.39
N ALA A 293 -7.82 2.28 -1.39
CA ALA A 293 -8.53 2.18 -0.12
C ALA A 293 -8.53 3.53 0.63
N LEU A 294 -7.42 4.28 0.55
CA LEU A 294 -7.29 5.60 1.15
C LEU A 294 -7.96 6.71 0.32
N GLU A 295 -8.05 6.58 -1.01
CA GLU A 295 -8.72 7.54 -1.90
C GLU A 295 -10.22 7.66 -1.60
N GLY A 296 -10.89 6.54 -1.28
CA GLY A 296 -12.26 6.58 -0.79
C GLY A 296 -12.42 7.40 0.50
N GLU A 297 -11.46 7.29 1.43
CA GLU A 297 -11.42 8.13 2.64
C GLU A 297 -11.06 9.59 2.34
N LEU A 298 -10.19 9.83 1.35
CA LEU A 298 -9.72 11.16 0.94
C LEU A 298 -10.82 11.98 0.28
N TRP A 299 -11.62 11.38 -0.61
CA TRP A 299 -12.72 12.08 -1.27
C TRP A 299 -13.75 12.64 -0.27
N LEU A 300 -14.09 11.85 0.75
CA LEU A 300 -14.97 12.29 1.84
C LEU A 300 -14.35 13.43 2.65
N LEU A 301 -13.04 13.34 2.91
CA LEU A 301 -12.29 14.38 3.62
C LEU A 301 -12.15 15.67 2.82
N GLU A 302 -11.96 15.60 1.49
CA GLU A 302 -11.88 16.78 0.62
C GLU A 302 -13.20 17.55 0.59
N ARG A 303 -14.33 16.85 0.53
CA ARG A 303 -15.64 17.51 0.64
C ARG A 303 -15.86 18.14 2.01
N ALA A 304 -15.53 17.41 3.08
CA ALA A 304 -15.68 17.93 4.43
C ALA A 304 -14.75 19.12 4.72
N TRP A 305 -13.55 19.13 4.14
CA TRP A 305 -12.62 20.26 4.21
C TRP A 305 -13.22 21.52 3.55
N LYS A 306 -13.74 21.41 2.33
CA LYS A 306 -14.36 22.56 1.63
C LYS A 306 -15.47 23.19 2.46
N GLU A 307 -16.36 22.36 3.00
CA GLU A 307 -17.44 22.83 3.88
C GLU A 307 -16.91 23.46 5.19
N ALA A 308 -15.89 22.87 5.81
CA ALA A 308 -15.28 23.42 7.02
C ALA A 308 -14.54 24.76 6.76
N GLU A 309 -13.95 24.92 5.57
CA GLU A 309 -13.25 26.13 5.16
C GLU A 309 -14.22 27.28 4.89
N GLU A 310 -15.34 27.01 4.21
CA GLU A 310 -16.43 27.98 4.02
C GLU A 310 -16.97 28.48 5.37
N ILE A 311 -17.17 27.60 6.35
CA ILE A 311 -17.60 27.98 7.70
C ILE A 311 -16.55 28.82 8.43
N ALA A 312 -15.26 28.48 8.27
CA ALA A 312 -14.18 29.22 8.90
C ALA A 312 -14.04 30.62 8.28
N GLU A 313 -14.20 30.76 6.97
CA GLU A 313 -14.18 32.05 6.27
C GLU A 313 -15.34 32.96 6.72
N ILE A 314 -16.54 32.41 6.89
CA ILE A 314 -17.68 33.14 7.47
C ILE A 314 -17.39 33.55 8.93
N SER A 315 -16.69 32.72 9.70
CA SER A 315 -16.35 33.05 11.09
C SER A 315 -15.28 34.14 11.16
N ASP A 316 -14.29 34.09 10.29
CA ASP A 316 -13.24 35.10 10.18
C ASP A 316 -13.83 36.46 9.76
N SER A 317 -14.83 36.50 8.87
CA SER A 317 -15.50 37.75 8.47
C SER A 317 -16.40 38.35 9.56
N LEU A 318 -17.05 37.52 10.38
CA LEU A 318 -17.87 37.97 11.51
C LEU A 318 -17.06 38.49 12.71
N LEU A 319 -15.76 38.16 12.78
CA LEU A 319 -14.84 38.65 13.82
C LEU A 319 -14.22 40.01 13.48
N LEU A 320 -14.45 40.51 12.25
CA LEU A 320 -14.06 41.86 11.84
C LEU A 320 -15.15 42.86 12.26
N PRO A 321 -14.80 43.97 12.95
CA PRO A 321 -15.76 45.05 13.21
C PRO A 321 -16.36 45.60 11.91
N ASP A 322 -17.65 45.97 11.95
CA ASP A 322 -18.34 46.65 10.85
C ASP A 322 -17.52 47.88 10.40
N GLY A 323 -17.09 47.88 9.13
CA GLY A 323 -16.24 48.93 8.54
C GLY A 323 -14.75 48.59 8.38
N THR A 324 -14.30 47.40 8.80
CA THR A 324 -12.88 46.98 8.61
C THR A 324 -12.54 46.69 7.15
N GLU A 325 -13.46 46.09 6.40
CA GLU A 325 -13.26 45.87 4.96
C GLU A 325 -13.20 47.20 4.18
N ASP A 326 -14.03 48.17 4.56
CA ASP A 326 -14.01 49.53 3.99
C ASP A 326 -12.71 50.27 4.35
N PHE A 327 -12.22 50.13 5.59
CA PHE A 327 -10.95 50.70 6.04
C PHE A 327 -9.74 50.10 5.29
N ILE A 328 -9.71 48.78 5.11
CA ILE A 328 -8.67 48.08 4.33
C ILE A 328 -8.73 48.48 2.86
N ARG A 329 -9.92 48.64 2.28
CA ARG A 329 -10.08 49.12 0.90
C ARG A 329 -9.61 50.57 0.74
N GLU A 330 -9.88 51.44 1.71
CA GLU A 330 -9.49 52.85 1.67
C GLU A 330 -7.99 53.09 1.95
N HIS A 331 -7.36 52.25 2.78
CA HIS A 331 -5.96 52.42 3.20
C HIS A 331 -4.98 51.41 2.57
N GLY A 332 -5.47 50.34 1.94
CA GLY A 332 -4.67 49.32 1.28
C GLY A 332 -4.00 49.80 -0.01
N GLU A 333 -4.64 50.70 -0.76
CA GLU A 333 -4.08 51.27 -1.99
C GLU A 333 -2.93 52.27 -1.71
N ARG A 334 -2.87 52.87 -0.51
CA ARG A 334 -1.80 53.82 -0.16
C ARG A 334 -0.43 53.19 0.11
N ARG A 335 -0.35 51.86 0.25
CA ARG A 335 0.92 51.16 0.56
C ARG A 335 1.61 50.51 -0.63
N SER A 336 0.95 50.37 -1.79
CA SER A 336 1.59 49.82 -2.99
C SER A 336 2.38 50.84 -3.81
N ASP A 337 2.14 52.15 -3.64
CA ASP A 337 2.82 53.22 -4.40
C ASP A 337 3.96 53.91 -3.63
N GLY A 338 4.30 53.42 -2.44
CA GLY A 338 5.12 54.15 -1.46
C GLY A 338 6.56 53.70 -1.27
N GLY A 339 7.20 52.99 -2.21
CA GLY A 339 8.62 52.68 -2.01
C GLY A 339 9.34 51.85 -3.06
N ILE A 340 9.74 52.49 -4.18
CA ILE A 340 11.11 52.41 -4.73
C ILE A 340 11.43 53.74 -5.43
N GLU A 341 11.93 54.74 -4.70
CA GLU A 341 12.94 55.66 -5.25
C GLU A 341 13.86 56.20 -4.13
N ARG A 342 15.13 55.74 -4.21
CA ARG A 342 16.38 56.38 -3.77
C ARG A 342 16.57 56.72 -2.28
N LEU A 343 17.46 55.96 -1.64
CA LEU A 343 18.85 56.38 -1.42
C LEU A 343 19.77 55.15 -1.36
#